data_AF-A0AAD5H9T3-F1
#
_entry.id   AF-A0AAD5H9T3-F1
#
_cell.length_a   1.000
_cell.length_b   1.000
_cell.length_c   1.000
_cell.angle_alpha   90.00
_cell.angle_beta   90.00
_cell.angle_gamma   90.00
#
_symmetry.space_group_name_H-M   'P 1'
#
loop_
_entity.id
_entity.type
_entity.pdbx_description
1 polymer ?
#
loop_
_entity_poly.entity_id
_entity_poly.type
_entity_poly.pdbx_seq_one_letter_code
_entity_poly.pdbx_strand_id
1 'polypeptide(L)'
;MFLNDVYQTLSDPDKRAAYDAIAGFEIGGVNPFVDTSYERDQARRGLERVFVDEFTCIGCKNCNNVCPATFMMEEEWGRARVRDQGVDGVEKLQEAIDTCPVSCIHWVSAPQLTLLEETMGRMERVAAWLLMTGGGKGANLNVFMEAATAWEKRQAALRARAQAEAGWTPFWAQSTPATGSRMQDAAREAAEGGGGSATLGRGVNAATIARASRKWRDWQRTKRNKASALITASSSVSSSTDV
;
A
#
# COMPACT_ATOMS: atom_id res chain seq x y z
N MET A 1 18.62 4.32 14.40
CA MET A 1 17.72 5.48 14.61
C MET A 1 16.41 5.34 13.84
N PHE A 2 16.45 5.07 12.52
CA PHE A 2 15.26 4.89 11.66
C PHE A 2 14.13 3.99 12.19
N LEU A 3 14.45 2.80 12.73
CA LEU A 3 13.46 1.86 13.28
C LEU A 3 12.66 2.44 14.46
N ASN A 4 13.31 3.28 15.28
CA ASN A 4 12.69 3.91 16.43
C ASN A 4 11.68 4.99 15.99
N ASP A 5 12.03 5.77 14.96
CA ASP A 5 11.17 6.82 14.41
C ASP A 5 9.91 6.24 13.76
N VAL A 6 10.06 5.13 13.02
CA VAL A 6 8.92 4.39 12.44
C VAL A 6 8.04 3.83 13.55
N TYR A 7 8.64 3.20 14.56
CA TYR A 7 7.89 2.63 15.67
C TYR A 7 7.07 3.70 16.38
N GLN A 8 7.67 4.82 16.77
CA GLN A 8 6.97 5.94 17.42
C GLN A 8 5.83 6.54 16.58
N THR A 9 5.97 6.49 15.24
CA THR A 9 4.93 7.01 14.33
C THR A 9 3.75 6.05 14.19
N LEU A 10 4.01 4.74 14.13
CA LEU A 10 2.98 3.72 13.87
C LEU A 10 2.45 3.02 15.13
N SER A 11 3.10 3.18 16.28
CA SER A 11 2.64 2.67 17.57
C SER A 11 1.52 3.51 18.18
N ASP A 12 1.44 4.77 17.77
CA ASP A 12 0.45 5.74 18.24
C ASP A 12 -0.92 5.45 17.60
N PRO A 13 -1.99 5.18 18.39
CA PRO A 13 -3.30 4.83 17.88
C PRO A 13 -3.91 5.92 17.00
N ASP A 14 -3.67 7.20 17.29
CA ASP A 14 -4.26 8.31 16.54
C ASP A 14 -3.60 8.46 15.16
N LYS A 15 -2.27 8.34 15.12
CA LYS A 15 -1.51 8.36 13.87
C LYS A 15 -1.79 7.12 13.02
N ARG A 16 -2.06 5.98 13.66
CA ARG A 16 -2.44 4.75 12.98
C ARG A 16 -3.85 4.83 12.41
N ALA A 17 -4.81 5.39 13.14
CA ALA A 17 -6.15 5.66 12.61
C ALA A 17 -6.08 6.63 11.41
N ALA A 18 -5.27 7.69 11.51
CA ALA A 18 -5.02 8.60 10.39
C ALA A 18 -4.43 7.89 9.16
N TYR A 19 -3.49 6.97 9.37
CA TYR A 19 -2.94 6.14 8.29
C TYR A 19 -4.00 5.24 7.66
N ASP A 20 -4.78 4.54 8.48
CA ASP A 20 -5.83 3.64 8.01
C ASP A 20 -6.92 4.41 7.24
N ALA A 21 -7.24 5.64 7.64
CA ALA A 21 -8.09 6.57 6.90
C ALA A 21 -7.53 6.89 5.51
N ILE A 22 -6.28 7.34 5.45
CA ILE A 22 -5.62 7.74 4.20
C ILE A 22 -5.46 6.55 3.25
N ALA A 23 -5.22 5.36 3.79
CA ALA A 23 -5.05 4.14 3.02
C ALA A 23 -6.39 3.48 2.61
N GLY A 24 -7.54 4.03 3.05
CA GLY A 24 -8.85 3.48 2.73
C GLY A 24 -9.17 2.17 3.45
N PHE A 25 -8.58 1.96 4.64
CA PHE A 25 -8.80 0.78 5.49
C PHE A 25 -9.88 0.99 6.56
N GLU A 26 -10.53 2.14 6.60
CA GLU A 26 -11.68 2.37 7.47
C GLU A 26 -12.85 1.44 7.11
N ILE A 27 -13.63 1.06 8.12
CA ILE A 27 -14.84 0.25 7.94
C ILE A 27 -15.83 1.07 7.11
N GLY A 28 -16.19 0.57 5.93
CA GLY A 28 -17.08 1.29 5.02
C GLY A 28 -16.36 2.23 4.04
N GLY A 29 -15.02 2.22 4.01
CA GLY A 29 -14.26 2.92 2.97
C GLY A 29 -14.63 2.45 1.56
N VAL A 30 -14.55 3.36 0.59
CA VAL A 30 -14.75 3.06 -0.84
C VAL A 30 -13.50 2.40 -1.40
N ASN A 31 -13.66 1.43 -2.32
CA ASN A 31 -12.54 0.76 -2.96
C ASN A 31 -11.72 1.78 -3.79
N PRO A 32 -10.44 2.03 -3.47
CA PRO A 32 -9.63 3.01 -4.17
C PRO A 32 -9.42 2.69 -5.66
N PHE A 33 -9.62 1.44 -6.09
CA PHE A 33 -9.42 1.01 -7.48
C PHE A 33 -10.66 1.15 -8.37
N VAL A 34 -11.85 1.37 -7.78
CA VAL A 34 -13.10 1.58 -8.55
C VAL A 34 -13.64 3.00 -8.41
N ASP A 35 -13.06 3.78 -7.50
CA ASP A 35 -13.55 5.11 -7.17
C ASP A 35 -13.05 6.16 -8.18
N THR A 36 -13.95 6.58 -9.07
CA THR A 36 -13.70 7.62 -10.07
C THR A 36 -13.65 9.03 -9.47
N SER A 37 -14.02 9.23 -8.20
CA SER A 37 -13.95 10.55 -7.55
C SER A 37 -12.52 11.04 -7.37
N TYR A 38 -11.57 10.10 -7.25
CA TYR A 38 -10.15 10.41 -7.03
C TYR A 38 -9.47 11.09 -8.21
N GLU A 39 -9.88 10.84 -9.44
CA GLU A 39 -9.30 11.48 -10.64
C GLU A 39 -9.58 12.99 -10.63
N ARG A 40 -10.79 13.38 -10.21
CA ARG A 40 -11.19 14.79 -10.09
C ARG A 40 -10.49 15.51 -8.93
N ASP A 41 -10.23 14.78 -7.85
CA ASP A 41 -9.53 15.31 -6.67
C ASP A 41 -8.00 15.36 -6.85
N GLN A 42 -7.41 14.49 -7.68
CA GLN A 42 -5.97 14.50 -8.00
C GLN A 42 -5.55 15.82 -8.66
N ALA A 43 -6.28 16.21 -9.72
CA ALA A 43 -6.04 17.47 -10.44
C ALA A 43 -6.27 18.71 -9.55
N ARG A 44 -7.20 18.63 -8.58
CA ARG A 44 -7.49 19.73 -7.65
C ARG A 44 -6.49 19.86 -6.50
N ARG A 45 -5.95 18.75 -6.00
CA ARG A 45 -5.12 18.74 -4.78
C ARG A 45 -3.62 18.66 -5.05
N GLY A 46 -3.18 18.46 -6.30
CA GLY A 46 -1.75 18.30 -6.62
C GLY A 46 -1.12 17.10 -5.88
N LEU A 47 -1.94 16.09 -5.55
CA LEU A 47 -1.56 14.91 -4.78
C LEU A 47 -1.30 13.71 -5.69
N GLU A 48 -0.87 13.97 -6.91
CA GLU A 48 -0.49 12.92 -7.86
C GLU A 48 0.67 12.11 -7.28
N ARG A 49 0.57 10.80 -7.40
CA ARG A 49 1.61 9.86 -6.99
C ARG A 49 1.92 8.99 -8.18
N VAL A 50 3.20 8.64 -8.29
CA VAL A 50 3.67 7.75 -9.35
C VAL A 50 3.95 6.38 -8.75
N PHE A 51 3.63 5.35 -9.50
CA PHE A 51 3.88 3.96 -9.15
C PHE A 51 4.55 3.25 -10.32
N VAL A 52 5.50 2.36 -10.02
CA VAL A 52 6.17 1.52 -11.02
C VAL A 52 5.80 0.08 -10.78
N ASP A 53 5.22 -0.56 -11.79
CA ASP A 53 4.98 -1.99 -11.80
C ASP A 53 6.28 -2.76 -12.10
N GLU A 54 6.91 -3.29 -11.05
CA GLU A 54 8.14 -4.09 -11.14
C GLU A 54 7.97 -5.38 -11.95
N PHE A 55 6.75 -5.91 -12.11
CA PHE A 55 6.52 -7.15 -12.88
C PHE A 55 6.63 -6.89 -14.38
N THR A 56 6.07 -5.76 -14.83
CA THR A 56 6.11 -5.32 -16.22
C THR A 56 7.44 -4.61 -16.56
N CYS A 57 8.08 -3.95 -15.61
CA CYS A 57 9.26 -3.09 -15.85
C CYS A 57 10.50 -3.83 -16.35
N ILE A 58 10.84 -3.80 -17.64
CA ILE A 58 12.01 -4.52 -18.19
C ILE A 58 13.40 -3.96 -17.80
N GLY A 59 13.48 -2.92 -16.97
CA GLY A 59 14.77 -2.40 -16.51
C GLY A 59 15.53 -1.52 -17.52
N CYS A 60 14.83 -0.85 -18.46
CA CYS A 60 15.47 -0.03 -19.51
C CYS A 60 16.17 1.24 -19.01
N LYS A 61 16.01 1.61 -17.72
CA LYS A 61 16.60 2.77 -17.03
C LYS A 61 16.17 4.15 -17.54
N ASN A 62 15.28 4.23 -18.54
CA ASN A 62 14.89 5.52 -19.11
C ASN A 62 14.24 6.46 -18.08
N CYS A 63 13.35 5.96 -17.23
CA CYS A 63 12.72 6.75 -16.17
C CYS A 63 13.74 7.34 -15.18
N ASN A 64 14.79 6.59 -14.84
CA ASN A 64 15.87 7.06 -13.96
C ASN A 64 16.76 8.12 -14.65
N ASN A 65 16.88 8.08 -15.98
CA ASN A 65 17.61 9.12 -16.72
C ASN A 65 16.81 10.43 -16.79
N VAL A 66 15.49 10.35 -16.97
CA VAL A 66 14.59 11.52 -17.04
C VAL A 66 14.40 12.15 -15.66
N CYS A 67 14.13 11.33 -14.64
CA CYS A 67 13.81 11.76 -13.27
C CYS A 67 14.63 10.99 -12.21
N PRO A 68 15.94 11.26 -12.06
CA PRO A 68 16.82 10.55 -11.11
C PRO A 68 16.53 10.89 -9.63
N ALA A 69 15.78 11.96 -9.37
CA ALA A 69 15.35 12.31 -8.02
C ALA A 69 14.16 11.43 -7.58
N THR A 70 13.21 11.19 -8.50
CA THR A 70 12.02 10.36 -8.24
C THR A 70 12.27 8.87 -8.41
N PHE A 71 12.92 8.45 -9.50
CA PHE A 71 13.13 7.03 -9.79
C PHE A 71 14.53 6.56 -9.39
N MET A 72 14.64 5.26 -9.12
CA MET A 72 15.91 4.57 -8.92
C MET A 72 15.85 3.16 -9.50
N MET A 73 16.99 2.60 -9.85
CA MET A 73 17.10 1.21 -10.28
C MET A 73 17.44 0.31 -9.09
N GLU A 74 16.68 -0.77 -8.92
CA GLU A 74 17.01 -1.84 -7.97
C GLU A 74 18.08 -2.75 -8.58
N GLU A 75 19.19 -2.91 -7.85
CA GLU A 75 20.37 -3.65 -8.35
C GLU A 75 20.14 -5.17 -8.41
N GLU A 76 19.45 -5.75 -7.42
CA GLU A 76 19.23 -7.21 -7.35
C GLU A 76 18.36 -7.75 -8.49
N TRP A 77 17.34 -7.00 -8.92
CA TRP A 77 16.32 -7.49 -9.87
C TRP A 77 16.34 -6.74 -11.19
N GLY A 78 17.10 -5.65 -11.28
CA GLY A 78 17.22 -4.80 -12.47
C GLY A 78 15.96 -3.99 -12.79
N ARG A 79 15.05 -3.79 -11.83
CA ARG A 79 13.75 -3.11 -12.05
C ARG A 79 13.81 -1.66 -11.58
N ALA A 80 12.99 -0.79 -12.18
CA ALA A 80 12.85 0.59 -11.72
C ALA A 80 11.90 0.68 -10.51
N ARG A 81 12.09 1.69 -9.67
CA ARG A 81 11.29 1.98 -8.48
C ARG A 81 11.15 3.48 -8.26
N VAL A 82 10.11 3.89 -7.53
CA VAL A 82 9.99 5.26 -7.03
C VAL A 82 10.64 5.35 -5.66
N ARG A 83 11.66 6.21 -5.53
CA ARG A 83 12.33 6.51 -4.26
C ARG A 83 11.61 7.60 -3.49
N ASP A 84 11.38 8.74 -4.15
CA ASP A 84 10.83 9.93 -3.52
C ASP A 84 9.66 10.48 -4.34
N GLN A 85 8.54 10.72 -3.66
CA GLN A 85 7.31 11.24 -4.27
C GLN A 85 7.28 12.76 -4.23
N GLY A 86 6.90 13.40 -5.35
CA GLY A 86 6.68 14.85 -5.44
C GLY A 86 7.95 15.69 -5.39
N VAL A 87 9.09 15.15 -5.85
CA VAL A 87 10.36 15.89 -5.95
C VAL A 87 10.52 16.51 -7.32
N ASP A 88 10.27 15.72 -8.38
CA ASP A 88 10.22 16.22 -9.74
C ASP A 88 8.84 16.80 -10.07
N GLY A 89 8.80 17.75 -11.01
CA GLY A 89 7.55 18.35 -11.48
C GLY A 89 6.72 17.39 -12.34
N VAL A 90 5.41 17.62 -12.40
CA VAL A 90 4.44 16.76 -13.11
C VAL A 90 4.81 16.56 -14.58
N GLU A 91 5.32 17.59 -15.26
CA GLU A 91 5.72 17.48 -16.67
C GLU A 91 6.86 16.48 -16.90
N LYS A 92 7.89 16.50 -16.05
CA LYS A 92 9.00 15.53 -16.14
C LYS A 92 8.55 14.12 -15.78
N LEU A 93 7.63 14.00 -14.82
CA LEU A 93 7.05 12.70 -14.48
C LEU A 93 6.23 12.15 -15.64
N GLN A 94 5.46 13.00 -16.32
CA GLN A 94 4.70 12.62 -17.51
C GLN A 94 5.65 12.20 -18.65
N GLU A 95 6.75 12.92 -18.88
CA GLU A 95 7.78 12.51 -19.84
C GLU A 95 8.34 11.12 -19.51
N ALA A 96 8.65 10.84 -18.24
CA ALA A 96 9.13 9.53 -17.83
C ALA A 96 8.10 8.41 -18.05
N ILE A 97 6.80 8.72 -17.89
CA ILE A 97 5.69 7.79 -18.15
C ILE A 97 5.56 7.51 -19.66
N ASP A 98 5.50 8.56 -20.48
CA ASP A 98 5.28 8.45 -21.92
C ASP A 98 6.44 7.79 -22.66
N THR A 99 7.65 7.94 -22.14
CA THR A 99 8.87 7.35 -22.71
C THR A 99 9.13 5.91 -22.25
N CYS A 100 8.28 5.34 -21.39
CA CYS A 100 8.45 3.97 -20.91
C CYS A 100 8.05 2.96 -22.01
N PRO A 101 8.97 2.11 -22.51
CA PRO A 101 8.72 1.23 -23.66
C PRO A 101 7.69 0.12 -23.38
N VAL A 102 7.39 -0.15 -22.11
CA VAL A 102 6.44 -1.18 -21.66
C VAL A 102 5.31 -0.59 -20.82
N SER A 103 5.18 0.74 -20.78
CA SER A 103 4.15 1.47 -20.03
C SER A 103 3.95 0.99 -18.58
N CYS A 104 5.03 0.63 -17.88
CA CYS A 104 4.98 0.10 -16.51
C CYS A 104 4.91 1.17 -15.40
N ILE A 105 4.66 2.43 -15.77
CA ILE A 105 4.62 3.56 -14.83
C ILE A 105 3.20 4.13 -14.86
N HIS A 106 2.60 4.30 -13.69
CA HIS A 106 1.19 4.64 -13.55
C HIS A 106 1.00 5.80 -12.57
N TRP A 107 0.11 6.71 -12.92
CA TRP A 107 -0.48 7.64 -11.97
C TRP A 107 -1.42 6.89 -11.03
N VAL A 108 -1.27 7.13 -9.74
CA VAL A 108 -2.06 6.47 -8.70
C VAL A 108 -2.46 7.44 -7.60
N SER A 109 -3.55 7.13 -6.91
CA SER A 109 -3.94 7.86 -5.70
C SER A 109 -3.08 7.43 -4.49
N ALA A 110 -3.06 8.26 -3.45
CA ALA A 110 -2.38 7.93 -2.20
C ALA A 110 -2.83 6.59 -1.56
N PRO A 111 -4.15 6.26 -1.50
CA PRO A 111 -4.57 4.95 -1.01
C PRO A 111 -4.16 3.81 -1.94
N GLN A 112 -4.30 3.97 -3.26
CA GLN A 112 -3.86 2.96 -4.23
C GLN A 112 -2.37 2.65 -4.11
N LEU A 113 -1.52 3.68 -4.01
CA LEU A 113 -0.07 3.52 -3.86
C LEU A 113 0.28 2.63 -2.67
N THR A 114 -0.39 2.85 -1.54
CA THR A 114 -0.14 2.11 -0.31
C THR A 114 -0.46 0.62 -0.48
N LEU A 115 -1.58 0.33 -1.14
CA LEU A 115 -2.03 -1.03 -1.42
C LEU A 115 -1.10 -1.75 -2.42
N LEU A 116 -0.74 -1.07 -3.50
CA LEU A 116 0.12 -1.62 -4.55
C LEU A 116 1.54 -1.94 -4.02
N GLU A 117 2.15 -1.04 -3.27
CA GLU A 117 3.46 -1.28 -2.65
C GLU A 117 3.43 -2.44 -1.64
N GLU A 118 2.31 -2.63 -0.92
CA GLU A 118 2.11 -3.75 0.00
C GLU A 118 1.95 -5.07 -0.77
N THR A 119 1.15 -5.09 -1.83
CA THR A 119 0.92 -6.30 -2.62
C THR A 119 2.16 -6.74 -3.37
N MET A 120 2.91 -5.81 -3.99
CA MET A 120 4.24 -6.10 -4.56
C MET A 120 5.22 -6.64 -3.53
N GLY A 121 5.12 -6.16 -2.29
CA GLY A 121 5.91 -6.66 -1.16
C GLY A 121 5.59 -8.11 -0.79
N ARG A 122 4.48 -8.68 -1.25
CA ARG A 122 4.07 -10.08 -0.99
C ARG A 122 4.31 -11.00 -2.16
N MET A 123 4.11 -10.50 -3.38
CA MET A 123 4.31 -11.27 -4.61
C MET A 123 5.76 -11.73 -4.78
N GLU A 124 5.94 -12.89 -5.40
CA GLU A 124 7.24 -13.44 -5.75
C GLU A 124 7.78 -12.74 -7.00
N ARG A 125 9.00 -12.22 -6.91
CA ARG A 125 9.59 -11.40 -7.98
C ARG A 125 10.42 -12.26 -8.92
N VAL A 126 10.39 -11.88 -10.19
CA VAL A 126 11.21 -12.48 -11.24
C VAL A 126 12.17 -11.43 -11.77
N ALA A 127 13.46 -11.77 -11.84
CA ALA A 127 14.50 -10.87 -12.33
C ALA A 127 14.22 -10.41 -13.76
N ALA A 128 14.49 -9.14 -14.07
CA ALA A 128 14.21 -8.55 -15.39
C ALA A 128 14.85 -9.34 -16.53
N TRP A 129 16.09 -9.79 -16.34
CA TRP A 129 16.84 -10.56 -17.32
C TRP A 129 16.15 -11.89 -17.69
N LEU A 130 15.44 -12.50 -16.74
CA LEU A 130 14.81 -13.81 -16.93
C LEU A 130 13.50 -13.71 -17.73
N LEU A 131 12.89 -12.52 -17.75
CA LEU A 131 11.73 -12.24 -18.60
C LEU A 131 12.13 -12.19 -20.08
N MET A 132 13.33 -11.67 -20.38
CA MET A 132 13.82 -11.48 -21.75
C MET A 132 14.27 -12.80 -22.42
N THR A 133 14.57 -13.84 -21.65
CA THR A 133 14.92 -15.17 -22.15
C THR A 133 13.72 -16.11 -22.32
N GLY A 134 12.49 -15.60 -22.15
CA GLY A 134 11.26 -16.39 -22.29
C GLY A 134 11.01 -17.41 -21.17
N GLY A 135 11.83 -17.38 -20.11
CA GLY A 135 11.85 -18.38 -19.05
C GLY A 135 11.37 -17.84 -17.70
N GLY A 136 10.10 -17.46 -17.57
CA GLY A 136 9.57 -17.00 -16.27
C GLY A 136 8.10 -17.34 -16.07
N LYS A 137 7.78 -18.19 -15.08
CA LYS A 137 6.44 -18.25 -14.50
C LYS A 137 6.20 -16.95 -13.73
N GLY A 138 5.48 -15.99 -14.33
CA GLY A 138 5.22 -14.69 -13.69
C GLY A 138 4.87 -13.54 -14.64
N ALA A 139 4.97 -13.75 -15.96
CA ALA A 139 4.73 -12.71 -16.98
C ALA A 139 3.27 -12.18 -17.06
N ASN A 140 2.32 -12.77 -16.32
CA ASN A 140 0.89 -12.40 -16.37
C ASN A 140 0.29 -12.07 -14.99
N LEU A 141 1.08 -11.57 -14.03
CA LEU A 141 0.53 -11.06 -12.77
C LEU A 141 0.21 -9.58 -12.90
N ASN A 142 -1.07 -9.23 -12.77
CA ASN A 142 -1.49 -7.83 -12.71
C ASN A 142 -1.55 -7.36 -11.25
N VAL A 143 -0.59 -6.52 -10.87
CA VAL A 143 -0.46 -6.00 -9.50
C VAL A 143 -1.70 -5.26 -9.02
N PHE A 144 -2.43 -4.59 -9.92
CA PHE A 144 -3.64 -3.84 -9.59
C PHE A 144 -4.80 -4.76 -9.25
N MET A 145 -5.00 -5.84 -10.00
CA MET A 145 -6.04 -6.83 -9.71
C MET A 145 -5.82 -7.54 -8.38
N GLU A 146 -4.57 -7.92 -8.10
CA GLU A 146 -4.18 -8.51 -6.82
C GLU A 146 -4.36 -7.53 -5.66
N ALA A 147 -4.02 -6.24 -5.85
CA ALA A 147 -4.24 -5.20 -4.85
C ALA A 147 -5.72 -4.93 -4.57
N ALA A 148 -6.55 -4.88 -5.61
CA ALA A 148 -8.00 -4.74 -5.47
C ALA A 148 -8.59 -5.93 -4.70
N THR A 149 -8.22 -7.15 -5.06
CA THR A 149 -8.67 -8.38 -4.39
C THR A 149 -8.22 -8.42 -2.92
N ALA A 150 -6.98 -8.00 -2.63
CA ALA A 150 -6.46 -7.95 -1.27
C ALA A 150 -7.21 -6.91 -0.41
N TRP A 151 -7.56 -5.76 -0.99
CA TRP A 151 -8.36 -4.75 -0.31
C TRP A 151 -9.77 -5.27 0.03
N GLU A 152 -10.44 -5.93 -0.92
CA GLU A 152 -11.77 -6.50 -0.71
C GLU A 152 -11.77 -7.56 0.41
N LYS A 153 -10.79 -8.46 0.39
CA LYS A 153 -10.60 -9.47 1.45
C LYS A 153 -10.40 -8.82 2.82
N ARG A 154 -9.63 -7.73 2.89
CA ARG A 154 -9.41 -6.99 4.15
C ARG A 154 -10.69 -6.32 4.65
N GLN A 155 -11.46 -5.70 3.77
CA GLN A 155 -12.75 -5.10 4.13
C GLN A 155 -13.77 -6.14 4.59
N ALA A 156 -13.83 -7.31 3.93
CA ALA A 156 -14.66 -8.42 4.37
C ALA A 156 -14.27 -8.90 5.78
N ALA A 157 -12.97 -9.00 6.08
CA ALA A 157 -12.48 -9.37 7.40
C ALA A 157 -12.82 -8.32 8.48
N LEU A 158 -12.73 -7.02 8.16
CA LEU A 158 -13.13 -5.94 9.07
C LEU A 158 -14.64 -5.98 9.34
N ARG A 159 -15.47 -6.15 8.31
CA ARG A 159 -16.92 -6.31 8.46
C ARG A 159 -17.28 -7.54 9.29
N ALA A 160 -16.62 -8.67 9.05
CA ALA A 160 -16.82 -9.90 9.83
C ALA A 160 -16.45 -9.71 11.31
N ARG A 161 -15.36 -9.01 11.61
CA ARG A 161 -14.97 -8.67 12.99
C ARG A 161 -15.98 -7.76 13.67
N ALA A 162 -16.41 -6.69 13.00
CA ALA A 162 -17.44 -5.79 13.52
C ALA A 162 -18.77 -6.52 13.77
N GLN A 163 -19.16 -7.43 12.87
CA GLN A 163 -20.33 -8.29 13.06
C GLN A 163 -20.15 -9.28 14.22
N ALA A 164 -18.95 -9.81 14.44
CA ALA A 164 -18.67 -10.69 15.58
C ALA A 164 -18.71 -9.93 16.91
N GLU A 165 -18.20 -8.71 16.96
CA GLU A 165 -18.30 -7.83 18.14
C GLU A 165 -19.75 -7.41 18.42
N ALA A 166 -20.53 -7.08 17.38
CA ALA A 166 -21.96 -6.77 17.50
C ALA A 166 -22.82 -8.01 17.83
N GLY A 167 -22.41 -9.18 17.33
CA GLY A 167 -23.11 -10.46 17.50
C GLY A 167 -22.82 -11.17 18.81
N TRP A 168 -21.71 -10.83 19.48
CA TRP A 168 -21.38 -11.34 20.81
C TRP A 168 -22.01 -10.47 21.90
N THR A 169 -23.35 -10.51 21.99
CA THR A 169 -24.04 -10.18 23.24
C THR A 169 -24.20 -11.48 24.02
N PRO A 170 -23.49 -11.66 25.17
CA PRO A 170 -23.68 -12.88 25.93
C PRO A 170 -25.13 -12.95 26.42
N PHE A 171 -25.72 -14.14 26.45
CA PHE A 171 -27.13 -14.36 26.81
C PHE A 171 -27.54 -13.71 28.14
N TRP A 172 -26.62 -13.59 29.11
CA TRP A 172 -26.84 -12.92 30.38
C TRP A 172 -26.90 -11.38 30.30
N ALA A 173 -26.40 -10.79 29.22
CA ALA A 173 -26.49 -9.35 28.93
C ALA A 173 -27.78 -8.99 28.15
N GLN A 174 -28.53 -9.98 27.64
CA GLN A 174 -29.76 -9.75 26.89
C GLN A 174 -30.99 -9.54 27.79
N SER A 175 -30.87 -9.75 29.11
CA SER A 175 -31.98 -9.69 30.07
C SER A 175 -31.80 -8.61 31.14
N THR A 176 -31.91 -7.34 30.74
CA THR A 176 -32.48 -6.29 31.61
C THR A 176 -33.41 -5.37 30.80
N PRO A 177 -34.74 -5.45 30.98
CA PRO A 177 -35.69 -4.56 30.32
C PRO A 177 -35.81 -3.27 31.17
N ALA A 178 -34.80 -2.41 31.14
CA ALA A 178 -34.86 -1.14 31.87
C ALA A 178 -34.01 -0.04 31.24
N THR A 179 -33.98 0.12 29.91
CA THR A 179 -33.50 1.38 29.30
C THR A 179 -34.03 1.62 27.90
N GLY A 180 -35.36 1.69 27.76
CA GLY A 180 -36.02 2.06 26.49
C GLY A 180 -35.73 3.48 25.98
N SER A 181 -35.11 4.35 26.79
CA SER A 181 -34.76 5.71 26.38
C SER A 181 -33.29 5.84 25.94
N ARG A 182 -32.35 5.15 26.60
CA ARG A 182 -30.92 5.34 26.34
C ARG A 182 -30.45 4.76 25.00
N MET A 183 -31.16 3.78 24.43
CA MET A 183 -30.83 3.25 23.11
C MET A 183 -31.32 4.16 21.97
N GLN A 184 -32.42 4.88 22.18
CA GLN A 184 -32.87 5.93 21.26
C GLN A 184 -32.00 7.18 21.42
N ASP A 185 -31.59 7.51 22.64
CA ASP A 185 -30.64 8.60 22.90
C ASP A 185 -29.23 8.26 22.37
N ALA A 186 -28.75 7.01 22.48
CA ALA A 186 -27.48 6.58 21.90
C ALA A 186 -27.53 6.46 20.37
N ALA A 187 -28.66 6.04 19.80
CA ALA A 187 -28.87 6.07 18.35
C ALA A 187 -29.00 7.52 17.83
N ARG A 188 -29.52 8.43 18.65
CA ARG A 188 -29.62 9.86 18.37
C ARG A 188 -28.28 10.58 18.56
N GLU A 189 -27.46 10.23 19.56
CA GLU A 189 -26.05 10.65 19.68
C GLU A 189 -25.19 10.09 18.54
N ALA A 190 -25.44 8.85 18.10
CA ALA A 190 -24.76 8.27 16.94
C ALA A 190 -25.22 8.92 15.61
N ALA A 191 -26.47 9.40 15.54
CA ALA A 191 -26.99 10.14 14.38
C ALA A 191 -26.59 11.64 14.40
N GLU A 192 -26.51 12.27 15.57
CA GLU A 192 -26.03 13.65 15.78
C GLU A 192 -24.49 13.73 15.73
N GLY A 193 -23.78 12.62 15.96
CA GLY A 193 -22.36 12.44 15.65
C GLY A 193 -22.07 12.14 14.18
N GLY A 194 -23.11 12.09 13.35
CA GLY A 194 -23.02 11.96 11.90
C GLY A 194 -22.41 13.20 11.27
N GLY A 195 -21.19 13.05 10.73
CA GLY A 195 -20.56 14.07 9.89
C GLY A 195 -19.28 14.66 10.44
N GLY A 196 -18.68 14.06 11.46
CA GLY A 196 -17.27 14.31 11.78
C GLY A 196 -16.39 13.79 10.66
N SER A 197 -16.19 14.56 9.60
CA SER A 197 -14.90 14.61 8.92
C SER A 197 -13.88 14.57 10.05
N ALA A 198 -13.18 13.45 10.20
CA ALA A 198 -12.17 13.31 11.23
C ALA A 198 -11.21 14.46 10.98
N THR A 199 -11.39 15.55 11.71
CA THR A 199 -10.44 16.64 11.78
C THR A 199 -9.28 16.00 12.47
N LEU A 200 -8.43 15.33 11.67
CA LEU A 200 -7.20 14.69 12.08
C LEU A 200 -6.56 15.67 13.05
N GLY A 201 -6.37 15.21 14.28
CA GLY A 201 -5.93 16.06 15.39
C GLY A 201 -4.85 17.03 14.92
N ARG A 202 -5.05 18.31 15.22
CA ARG A 202 -4.17 19.42 14.87
C ARG A 202 -2.72 19.06 15.21
N GLY A 203 -1.95 18.56 14.23
CA GLY A 203 -0.59 18.05 14.43
C GLY A 203 -0.22 16.76 13.69
N VAL A 204 -1.19 16.03 13.12
CA VAL A 204 -0.89 14.79 12.38
C VAL A 204 -0.53 15.08 10.92
N ASN A 205 0.76 15.03 10.58
CA ASN A 205 1.22 15.19 9.19
C ASN A 205 1.08 13.87 8.40
N ALA A 206 0.00 13.76 7.63
CA ALA A 206 -0.31 12.64 6.74
C ALA A 206 0.87 12.22 5.84
N ALA A 207 1.64 13.18 5.31
CA ALA A 207 2.77 12.89 4.45
C ALA A 207 3.93 12.24 5.21
N THR A 208 4.16 12.63 6.46
CA THR A 208 5.18 12.03 7.33
C THR A 208 4.83 10.57 7.65
N ILE A 209 3.56 10.30 8.00
CA ILE A 209 3.11 8.93 8.30
C ILE A 209 3.22 8.04 7.06
N ALA A 210 2.75 8.52 5.89
CA ALA A 210 2.87 7.78 4.64
C ALA A 210 4.33 7.48 4.26
N ARG A 211 5.25 8.43 4.49
CA ARG A 211 6.71 8.24 4.30
C ARG A 211 7.27 7.20 5.25
N ALA A 212 6.90 7.25 6.54
CA ALA A 212 7.35 6.26 7.53
C ALA A 212 6.88 4.84 7.17
N SER A 213 5.61 4.68 6.77
CA SER A 213 5.05 3.40 6.33
C SER A 213 5.71 2.86 5.06
N ARG A 214 6.08 3.72 4.10
CA ARG A 214 6.87 3.31 2.92
C ARG A 214 8.23 2.76 3.31
N LYS A 215 9.00 3.54 4.07
CA LYS A 215 10.34 3.12 4.50
C LYS A 215 10.30 1.82 5.33
N TRP A 216 9.26 1.62 6.14
CA TRP A 216 9.06 0.36 6.87
C TRP A 216 8.88 -0.83 5.91
N ARG A 217 8.01 -0.69 4.90
CA ARG A 217 7.78 -1.73 3.88
C ARG A 217 9.05 -2.01 3.07
N ASP A 218 9.84 -0.99 2.73
CA ASP A 218 11.13 -1.15 2.04
C ASP A 218 12.15 -1.89 2.90
N TRP A 219 12.20 -1.59 4.21
CA TRP A 219 13.08 -2.29 5.14
C TRP A 219 12.67 -3.77 5.29
N GLN A 220 11.38 -4.05 5.47
CA GLN A 220 10.86 -5.42 5.54
C GLN A 220 11.18 -6.19 4.25
N ARG A 221 11.06 -5.53 3.09
CA ARG A 221 11.38 -6.10 1.78
C ARG A 221 12.86 -6.44 1.67
N THR A 222 13.76 -5.50 1.96
CA THR A 222 15.21 -5.74 1.95
C THR A 222 15.59 -6.91 2.87
N LYS A 223 14.97 -7.02 4.06
CA LYS A 223 15.21 -8.14 4.97
C LYS A 223 14.75 -9.48 4.37
N ARG A 224 13.58 -9.52 3.75
CA ARG A 224 13.05 -10.71 3.06
C ARG A 224 13.94 -11.12 1.89
N ASN A 225 14.40 -10.17 1.07
CA ASN A 225 15.30 -10.44 -0.06
C ASN A 225 16.61 -11.07 0.41
N LYS A 226 17.23 -10.47 1.44
CA LYS A 226 18.44 -11.03 2.06
C LYS A 226 18.21 -12.45 2.58
N ALA A 227 17.06 -12.71 3.21
CA ALA A 227 16.70 -14.05 3.66
C ALA A 227 16.54 -15.03 2.48
N SER A 228 15.85 -14.64 1.41
CA SER A 228 15.72 -15.46 0.19
C SER A 228 17.06 -15.72 -0.49
N ALA A 229 17.93 -14.71 -0.60
CA ALA A 229 19.27 -14.86 -1.18
C ALA A 229 20.14 -15.84 -0.37
N LEU A 230 20.06 -15.79 0.97
CA LEU A 230 20.73 -16.75 1.84
C LEU A 230 20.21 -18.18 1.63
N ILE A 231 18.90 -18.37 1.46
CA ILE A 231 18.29 -19.68 1.18
C ILE A 231 18.76 -20.22 -0.18
N THR A 232 18.77 -19.39 -1.23
CA THR A 232 19.25 -19.76 -2.57
C THR A 232 20.74 -20.11 -2.58
N ALA A 233 21.58 -19.33 -1.89
CA ALA A 233 23.01 -19.62 -1.77
C ALA A 233 23.28 -20.94 -1.03
N SER A 234 22.49 -21.24 0.00
CA SER A 234 22.57 -22.50 0.76
C SER A 234 22.16 -23.71 -0.08
N SER A 235 21.18 -23.54 -0.96
CA SER A 235 20.70 -24.62 -1.85
C SER A 235 21.65 -24.87 -3.03
N SER A 236 22.36 -23.85 -3.53
CA SER A 236 23.42 -24.04 -4.54
C SER A 236 24.69 -24.72 -4.01
N VAL A 237 25.02 -24.55 -2.72
CA VAL A 237 26.16 -25.23 -2.07
C VAL A 237 25.88 -26.72 -1.85
N SER A 238 24.60 -27.11 -1.71
CA SER A 238 24.20 -28.49 -1.44
C SER A 238 24.21 -29.39 -2.68
N SER A 239 24.38 -28.82 -3.88
CA SER A 239 24.39 -29.53 -5.18
C SER A 239 25.78 -29.77 -5.76
N SER A 240 26.86 -29.56 -4.99
CA SER A 240 28.25 -29.63 -5.50
C SER A 240 29.14 -30.70 -4.84
N THR A 241 28.58 -31.78 -4.29
CA THR A 241 29.37 -32.86 -3.65
C THR A 241 29.24 -34.26 -4.26
N ASP A 242 28.84 -34.40 -5.53
CA ASP A 242 28.92 -35.69 -6.23
C ASP A 242 29.68 -35.55 -7.56
N VAL A 243 31.01 -35.71 -7.52
CA VAL A 243 31.85 -36.38 -8.52
C VAL A 243 33.05 -37.01 -7.82
#